data_AF-A0A2V6I6V5-F1
#
_entry.id   AF-A0A2V6I6V5-F1
#
_cell.length_a   1.000
_cell.length_b   1.000
_cell.length_c   1.000
_cell.angle_alpha   90.00
_cell.angle_beta   90.00
_cell.angle_gamma   90.00
#
_symmetry.space_group_name_H-M   'P 1'
#
loop_
_entity.id
_entity.type
_entity.pdbx_description
1 polymer ?
#
loop_
_entity_poly.entity_id
_entity_poly.type
_entity_poly.pdbx_seq_one_letter_code
_entity_poly.pdbx_strand_id
1 'polypeptide(L)'
;MLGEKIGRTSGKITSQRVLPNLGGGPKMETSFQASGSILGTDVKETGTYCTMVRPDGTLYGEGQGVMILKDGKMATWTANGVGTTKKDGTASFCGAIYYQTYPPRWSR
;
A
#
# COMPACT_ATOMS: atom_id res chain seq x y z
N MET A 1 8.87 -17.00 4.93
CA MET A 1 7.55 -17.13 5.59
C MET A 1 7.27 -15.81 6.31
N LEU A 2 6.13 -15.15 6.06
CA LEU A 2 5.82 -13.78 6.53
C LEU A 2 5.20 -13.73 7.95
N GLY A 3 5.47 -14.73 8.80
CA GLY A 3 4.89 -14.82 10.14
C GLY A 3 3.37 -15.08 10.16
N GLU A 4 2.73 -14.72 11.25
CA GLU A 4 1.27 -14.81 11.43
C GLU A 4 0.55 -13.74 10.59
N LYS A 5 -0.53 -14.13 9.91
CA LYS A 5 -1.34 -13.19 9.16
C LYS A 5 -2.18 -12.35 10.11
N ILE A 6 -1.78 -11.10 10.30
CA ILE A 6 -2.50 -10.13 11.16
C ILE A 6 -3.66 -9.42 10.47
N GLY A 7 -3.77 -9.47 9.13
CA GLY A 7 -4.84 -8.77 8.42
C GLY A 7 -4.86 -8.98 6.91
N ARG A 8 -5.90 -8.43 6.28
CA ARG A 8 -6.03 -8.33 4.81
C ARG A 8 -6.99 -7.18 4.47
N THR A 9 -6.60 -6.38 3.50
CA THR A 9 -7.48 -5.42 2.84
C THR A 9 -7.69 -5.78 1.37
N SER A 10 -8.80 -5.33 0.82
CA SER A 10 -9.12 -5.44 -0.60
C SER A 10 -9.88 -4.19 -1.01
N GLY A 11 -9.65 -3.73 -2.24
CA GLY A 11 -10.18 -2.45 -2.66
C GLY A 11 -10.18 -2.28 -4.16
N LYS A 12 -10.37 -1.03 -4.56
CA LYS A 12 -10.34 -0.61 -5.96
C LYS A 12 -9.45 0.62 -6.12
N ILE A 13 -8.86 0.70 -7.30
CA ILE A 13 -8.17 1.89 -7.76
C ILE A 13 -9.20 3.00 -7.98
N THR A 14 -8.90 4.20 -7.48
CA THR A 14 -9.73 5.40 -7.65
C THR A 14 -9.15 6.36 -8.68
N SER A 15 -7.84 6.35 -8.89
CA SER A 15 -7.16 7.15 -9.91
C SER A 15 -5.78 6.57 -10.24
N GLN A 16 -5.35 6.74 -11.49
CA GLN A 16 -3.99 6.46 -11.93
C GLN A 16 -3.51 7.57 -12.86
N ARG A 17 -2.23 7.94 -12.73
CA ARG A 17 -1.56 8.83 -13.69
C ARG A 17 -0.07 8.55 -13.76
N VAL A 18 0.49 8.78 -14.94
CA VAL A 18 1.94 8.75 -15.15
C VAL A 18 2.53 10.08 -14.66
N LEU A 19 3.60 10.01 -13.88
CA LEU A 19 4.34 11.15 -13.37
C LEU A 19 5.68 11.32 -14.12
N PRO A 20 6.19 12.55 -14.25
CA PRO A 20 7.56 12.78 -14.69
C PRO A 20 8.57 12.08 -13.77
N ASN A 21 9.59 11.47 -14.34
CA ASN A 21 10.72 10.90 -13.61
C ASN A 21 12.04 11.31 -14.28
N LEU A 22 12.61 12.43 -13.84
CA LEU A 22 13.82 13.01 -14.42
C LEU A 22 15.05 12.19 -14.00
N GLY A 23 15.33 11.11 -14.73
CA GLY A 23 16.52 10.26 -14.53
C GLY A 23 16.26 8.76 -14.33
N GLY A 24 15.03 8.28 -14.51
CA GLY A 24 14.69 6.86 -14.33
C GLY A 24 13.55 6.36 -15.22
N GLY A 25 13.15 5.09 -15.04
CA GLY A 25 12.01 4.50 -15.74
C GLY A 25 10.67 5.15 -15.37
N PRO A 26 9.58 4.87 -16.09
CA PRO A 26 8.27 5.47 -15.85
C PRO A 26 7.83 5.37 -14.38
N LYS A 27 7.33 6.49 -13.82
CA LYS A 27 6.72 6.55 -12.49
C LYS A 27 5.20 6.59 -12.63
N MET A 28 4.50 5.65 -12.00
CA MET A 28 3.04 5.58 -11.98
C MET A 28 2.54 5.93 -10.58
N GLU A 29 1.68 6.93 -10.48
CA GLU A 29 0.91 7.21 -9.26
C GLU A 29 -0.41 6.44 -9.31
N THR A 30 -0.77 5.75 -8.23
CA THR A 30 -2.02 4.99 -8.11
C THR A 30 -2.64 5.26 -6.76
N SER A 31 -3.83 5.86 -6.76
CA SER A 31 -4.65 6.07 -5.57
C SER A 31 -5.74 5.01 -5.48
N PHE A 32 -6.09 4.62 -4.26
CA PHE A 32 -7.05 3.56 -4.02
C PHE A 32 -7.89 3.80 -2.78
N GLN A 33 -9.01 3.09 -2.72
CA GLN A 33 -9.81 2.90 -1.52
C GLN A 33 -9.99 1.42 -1.27
N ALA A 34 -9.80 0.99 -0.03
CA ALA A 34 -9.90 -0.40 0.38
C ALA A 34 -10.64 -0.54 1.71
N SER A 35 -11.13 -1.74 1.97
CA SER A 35 -11.65 -2.15 3.27
C SER A 35 -11.13 -3.55 3.62
N GLY A 36 -11.16 -3.88 4.91
CA GLY A 36 -10.69 -5.17 5.36
C GLY A 36 -10.71 -5.29 6.87
N SER A 37 -9.91 -6.23 7.38
CA SER A 37 -9.73 -6.44 8.81
C SER A 37 -8.25 -6.55 9.16
N ILE A 38 -7.85 -5.87 10.23
CA ILE A 38 -6.50 -5.92 10.81
C ILE A 38 -6.65 -6.17 12.32
N LEU A 39 -5.98 -7.19 12.84
CA LEU A 39 -6.07 -7.65 14.22
C LEU A 39 -7.53 -7.84 14.69
N GLY A 40 -8.38 -8.35 13.79
CA GLY A 40 -9.80 -8.59 14.03
C GLY A 40 -10.67 -7.32 14.06
N THR A 41 -10.14 -6.16 13.67
CA THR A 41 -10.86 -4.88 13.63
C THR A 41 -11.12 -4.47 12.18
N ASP A 42 -12.37 -4.12 11.87
CA ASP A 42 -12.74 -3.62 10.54
C ASP A 42 -12.12 -2.25 10.29
N VAL A 43 -11.56 -2.09 9.09
CA VAL A 43 -10.88 -0.88 8.64
C VAL A 43 -11.35 -0.45 7.26
N LYS A 44 -11.33 0.86 7.04
CA LYS A 44 -11.37 1.47 5.71
C LYS A 44 -10.09 2.26 5.51
N GLU A 45 -9.47 2.12 4.35
CA GLU A 45 -8.24 2.82 4.03
C GLU A 45 -8.34 3.58 2.71
N THR A 46 -7.62 4.69 2.65
CA THR A 46 -7.36 5.45 1.43
C THR A 46 -5.87 5.74 1.40
N GLY A 47 -5.24 5.47 0.27
CA GLY A 47 -3.81 5.69 0.12
C GLY A 47 -3.41 5.89 -1.33
N THR A 48 -2.16 6.28 -1.49
CA THR A 48 -1.53 6.47 -2.79
C THR A 48 -0.17 5.79 -2.79
N TYR A 49 0.08 5.01 -3.84
CA TYR A 49 1.39 4.46 -4.15
C TYR A 49 1.98 5.13 -5.37
N CYS A 50 3.29 5.35 -5.32
CA CYS A 50 4.14 5.68 -6.45
C CYS A 50 4.97 4.45 -6.81
N THR A 51 4.81 3.95 -8.03
CA THR A 51 5.55 2.80 -8.55
C THR A 51 6.53 3.26 -9.61
N MET A 52 7.79 2.87 -9.49
CA MET A 52 8.85 3.13 -10.48
C MET A 52 9.32 1.82 -11.10
N VAL A 53 9.43 1.80 -12.43
CA VAL A 53 10.05 0.69 -13.16
C VAL A 53 11.57 0.80 -13.06
N ARG A 54 12.22 -0.25 -12.59
CA ARG A 54 13.68 -0.35 -12.50
C ARG A 54 14.30 -0.92 -13.79
N PRO A 55 15.60 -0.70 -14.04
CA PRO A 55 16.27 -1.22 -15.24
C PRO A 55 16.21 -2.75 -15.41
N ASP A 56 16.10 -3.50 -14.30
CA ASP A 56 15.96 -4.96 -14.29
C ASP A 56 14.51 -5.44 -14.53
N GLY A 57 13.58 -4.52 -14.81
CA GLY A 57 12.16 -4.81 -15.02
C GLY A 57 11.36 -5.01 -13.73
N THR A 58 11.99 -4.96 -12.55
CA THR A 58 11.28 -4.98 -11.27
C THR A 58 10.60 -3.64 -11.00
N LEU A 59 9.63 -3.65 -10.10
CA LEU A 59 8.89 -2.47 -9.67
C LEU A 59 9.35 -2.08 -8.28
N TYR A 60 9.64 -0.81 -8.05
CA TYR A 60 9.77 -0.25 -6.71
C TYR A 60 8.53 0.56 -6.37
N GLY A 61 7.87 0.22 -5.26
CA GLY A 61 6.72 0.95 -4.75
C GLY A 61 7.08 1.69 -3.47
N GLU A 62 6.63 2.93 -3.36
CA GLU A 62 6.58 3.70 -2.13
C GLU A 62 5.16 4.26 -1.97
N GLY A 63 4.63 4.33 -0.76
CA GLY A 63 3.26 4.76 -0.57
C GLY A 63 2.98 5.26 0.83
N GLN A 64 1.83 5.92 0.95
CA GLN A 64 1.32 6.41 2.21
C GLN A 64 -0.20 6.46 2.19
N GLY A 65 -0.79 6.47 3.38
CA GLY A 65 -2.23 6.59 3.49
C GLY A 65 -2.73 6.72 4.91
N VAL A 66 -4.05 6.73 4.99
CA VAL A 66 -4.80 6.80 6.24
C VAL A 66 -5.74 5.61 6.32
N MET A 67 -6.00 5.20 7.55
CA MET A 67 -6.91 4.12 7.87
C MET A 67 -7.85 4.57 8.96
N ILE A 68 -9.16 4.43 8.71
CA ILE A 68 -10.23 4.74 9.64
C ILE A 68 -10.74 3.42 10.22
N LEU A 69 -10.74 3.34 11.55
CA LEU A 69 -11.26 2.23 12.32
C LEU A 69 -12.78 2.40 12.54
N LYS A 70 -13.46 1.29 12.86
CA LYS A 70 -14.91 1.29 13.14
C LYS A 70 -15.33 2.23 14.28
N ASP A 71 -14.44 2.50 15.23
CA ASP A 71 -14.68 3.43 16.36
C ASP A 71 -14.36 4.89 16.02
N GLY A 72 -14.11 5.21 14.74
CA GLY A 72 -13.77 6.56 14.28
C GLY A 72 -12.32 6.98 14.53
N LYS A 73 -11.50 6.12 15.16
CA LYS A 73 -10.06 6.38 15.31
C LYS A 73 -9.35 6.24 13.97
N MET A 74 -8.18 6.86 13.89
CA MET A 74 -7.36 6.89 12.70
C MET A 74 -5.96 6.33 12.96
N ALA A 75 -5.41 5.64 11.97
CA ALA A 75 -3.99 5.33 11.85
C ALA A 75 -3.46 5.89 10.53
N THR A 76 -2.20 6.29 10.50
CA THR A 76 -1.48 6.62 9.27
C THR A 76 -0.49 5.50 8.97
N TRP A 77 -0.10 5.39 7.71
CA TRP A 77 0.94 4.45 7.33
C TRP A 77 1.81 4.99 6.20
N THR A 78 3.05 4.52 6.19
CA THR A 78 3.96 4.60 5.05
C THR A 78 4.38 3.19 4.65
N ALA A 79 4.70 2.99 3.39
CA ALA A 79 5.04 1.68 2.87
C ALA A 79 6.10 1.77 1.80
N ASN A 80 6.89 0.71 1.68
CA ASN A 80 7.80 0.50 0.57
C ASN A 80 7.87 -0.98 0.22
N GLY A 81 8.12 -1.29 -1.04
CA GLY A 81 8.17 -2.67 -1.51
C GLY A 81 8.77 -2.84 -2.89
N VAL A 82 9.06 -4.09 -3.22
CA VAL A 82 9.51 -4.50 -4.54
C VAL A 82 8.48 -5.44 -5.15
N GLY A 83 8.22 -5.28 -6.42
CA GLY A 83 7.24 -6.08 -7.13
C GLY A 83 7.66 -6.50 -8.53
N THR A 84 6.82 -7.32 -9.13
CA THR A 84 6.98 -7.82 -10.50
C THR A 84 5.67 -7.69 -11.24
N THR A 85 5.74 -7.35 -12.52
CA THR A 85 4.59 -7.40 -13.43
C THR A 85 4.33 -8.86 -13.84
N LYS A 86 3.09 -9.31 -13.74
CA LYS A 86 2.62 -10.62 -14.18
C LYS A 86 2.25 -10.58 -15.67
N LYS A 87 2.09 -11.76 -16.27
CA LYS A 87 1.73 -11.92 -17.69
C LYS A 87 0.40 -11.26 -18.06
N ASP A 88 -0.51 -11.12 -17.11
CA ASP A 88 -1.82 -10.48 -17.29
C ASP A 88 -1.78 -8.94 -17.12
N GLY A 89 -0.58 -8.37 -16.94
CA GLY A 89 -0.40 -6.93 -16.71
C GLY A 89 -0.64 -6.48 -15.26
N THR A 90 -1.05 -7.39 -14.36
CA THR A 90 -1.18 -7.05 -12.93
C THR A 90 0.19 -7.00 -12.25
N ALA A 91 0.29 -6.27 -11.15
CA ALA A 91 1.51 -6.22 -10.34
C ALA A 91 1.35 -7.01 -9.04
N SER A 92 2.44 -7.64 -8.60
CA SER A 92 2.53 -8.28 -7.27
C SER A 92 3.68 -7.65 -6.51
N PHE A 93 3.43 -7.21 -5.28
CA PHE A 93 4.44 -6.59 -4.42
C PHE A 93 4.67 -7.39 -3.15
N CYS A 94 5.92 -7.38 -2.69
CA CYS A 94 6.30 -7.77 -1.34
C CYS A 94 7.03 -6.58 -0.71
N GLY A 95 6.67 -6.21 0.51
CA GLY A 95 7.19 -5.00 1.13
C GLY A 95 6.91 -4.92 2.62
N ALA A 96 7.19 -3.76 3.19
CA ALA A 96 6.92 -3.41 4.56
C ALA A 96 5.96 -2.22 4.62
N ILE A 97 5.09 -2.23 5.61
CA ILE A 97 4.17 -1.12 5.92
C ILE A 97 4.41 -0.76 7.40
N TYR A 98 4.64 0.52 7.65
CA TYR A 98 4.85 1.07 8.98
C TYR A 98 3.62 1.86 9.37
N TYR A 99 3.00 1.47 10.49
CA TYR A 99 1.79 2.12 10.99
C TYR A 99 2.13 3.05 12.15
N GLN A 100 1.50 4.22 12.17
CA GLN A 100 1.49 5.13 13.31
C GLN A 100 0.06 5.24 13.82
N THR A 101 -0.15 4.91 15.08
CA THR A 101 -1.48 4.81 15.68
C THR A 101 -1.46 5.45 17.06
N TYR A 102 -2.55 6.12 17.44
CA TYR A 102 -2.73 6.67 18.78
C TYR A 102 -3.42 5.74 19.82
N PRO A 103 -4.06 4.58 19.49
CA PRO A 103 -4.57 3.65 20.49
C PRO A 103 -3.59 2.50 20.88
N PRO A 104 -3.41 2.18 22.19
CA PRO A 104 -2.51 1.12 22.68
C PRO A 104 -2.80 -0.29 22.16
N ARG A 105 -4.02 -0.60 21.73
CA ARG A 105 -4.38 -1.93 21.20
C ARG A 105 -3.60 -2.30 19.93
N TRP A 106 -2.98 -1.33 19.28
CA TRP A 106 -2.25 -1.46 18.03
C TRP A 106 -0.76 -1.13 18.15
N SER A 107 -0.27 -0.77 19.36
CA SER A 107 1.17 -0.73 19.62
C SER A 107 1.68 -2.16 19.79
N ARG A 108 2.45 -2.65 18.81
CA ARG A 108 3.19 -3.92 18.88
C ARG A 108 4.62 -3.69 18.45
#